data_AF-A0A6V7H298-F1
#
_entry.id   AF-A0A6V7H298-F1
#
_cell.length_a   1.000
_cell.length_b   1.000
_cell.length_c   1.000
_cell.angle_alpha   90.00
_cell.angle_beta   90.00
_cell.angle_gamma   90.00
#
_symmetry.space_group_name_H-M   'P 1'
#
loop_
_entity.id
_entity.type
_entity.pdbx_description
1 polymer ?
#
loop_
_entity_poly.entity_id
_entity_poly.type
_entity_poly.pdbx_seq_one_letter_code
_entity_poly.pdbx_strand_id
1 'polypeptide(L)'
;MQVAWMKSDSKAILAIHTHMVAPNPRLSVTHNGHNTWKLHVTNVQPNDSGTYMCQVNTDPMRSQTGHMKVLIPPDITDLDDSADLLTPKENSDLRLRCRATGTPEPVITWRREDGQNITLRTEHGVQR
;
A
#
# COMPACT_ATOMS: atom_id res chain seq x y z
N MET A 1 -12.39 -7.03 -32.90
CA MET A 1 -12.30 -7.59 -31.54
C MET A 1 -12.37 -6.44 -30.55
N GLN A 2 -13.18 -6.56 -29.51
CA GLN A 2 -13.34 -5.57 -28.46
C GLN A 2 -12.65 -6.07 -27.18
N VAL A 3 -11.93 -5.16 -26.52
CA VAL A 3 -11.30 -5.43 -25.23
C VAL A 3 -12.15 -4.80 -24.14
N ALA A 4 -12.49 -5.55 -23.11
CA ALA A 4 -13.14 -5.07 -21.90
C ALA A 4 -12.16 -5.12 -20.72
N TRP A 5 -12.25 -4.12 -19.86
CA TRP A 5 -11.53 -4.06 -18.59
C TRP A 5 -12.51 -4.23 -17.45
N MET A 6 -12.14 -5.04 -16.47
CA MET A 6 -12.95 -5.23 -15.27
C MET A 6 -12.08 -5.41 -14.03
N LYS A 7 -12.58 -4.95 -12.89
CA LYS A 7 -12.03 -5.27 -11.57
C LYS A 7 -12.65 -6.60 -11.14
N SER A 8 -11.86 -7.67 -11.14
CA SER A 8 -12.38 -9.03 -10.99
C SER A 8 -12.81 -9.34 -9.55
N ASP A 9 -12.17 -8.70 -8.58
CA ASP A 9 -12.49 -8.78 -7.14
C ASP A 9 -13.91 -8.27 -6.85
N SER A 10 -14.29 -7.13 -7.43
CA SER A 10 -15.62 -6.52 -7.26
C SER A 10 -16.59 -6.87 -8.39
N LYS A 11 -16.18 -7.72 -9.34
CA LYS A 11 -16.93 -8.08 -10.57
C LYS A 11 -17.46 -6.85 -11.33
N ALA A 12 -16.74 -5.74 -11.28
CA ALA A 12 -17.16 -4.47 -11.88
C ALA A 12 -16.55 -4.30 -13.27
N ILE A 13 -17.38 -4.07 -14.28
CA ILE A 13 -16.92 -3.67 -15.62
C ILE A 13 -16.47 -2.21 -15.54
N LEU A 14 -15.20 -1.98 -15.85
CA LEU A 14 -14.59 -0.65 -15.83
C LEU A 14 -14.76 0.07 -17.16
N ALA A 15 -14.47 -0.63 -18.26
CA ALA A 15 -14.53 -0.09 -19.60
C ALA A 15 -14.77 -1.18 -20.64
N ILE A 16 -15.39 -0.81 -21.76
CA ILE A 16 -15.51 -1.64 -22.96
C ILE A 16 -14.99 -0.84 -24.13
N HIS A 17 -13.99 -1.36 -24.83
CA HIS A 17 -13.23 -0.62 -25.82
C HIS A 17 -12.65 0.66 -25.20
N THR A 18 -12.97 1.84 -25.72
CA THR A 18 -12.58 3.15 -25.16
C THR A 18 -13.69 3.79 -24.31
N HIS A 19 -14.86 3.14 -24.21
CA HIS A 19 -15.98 3.65 -23.45
C HIS A 19 -15.87 3.23 -21.98
N MET A 20 -15.83 4.22 -21.09
CA MET A 20 -15.82 3.99 -19.65
C MET A 20 -17.22 3.65 -19.16
N VAL A 21 -17.38 2.51 -18.52
CA VAL A 21 -18.65 2.05 -17.92
C VAL A 21 -18.73 2.46 -16.45
N ALA A 22 -17.61 2.37 -15.73
CA ALA A 22 -17.54 2.80 -14.34
C ALA A 22 -17.40 4.32 -14.25
N PRO A 23 -18.20 5.02 -13.40
CA PRO A 23 -18.10 6.47 -13.20
C PRO A 23 -16.92 6.79 -12.27
N ASN A 24 -15.70 6.60 -12.75
CA ASN A 24 -14.48 6.93 -12.02
C ASN A 24 -13.58 7.83 -12.88
N PRO A 25 -13.45 9.13 -12.57
CA PRO A 25 -12.69 10.09 -13.38
C PRO A 25 -11.18 9.80 -13.38
N ARG A 26 -10.70 8.93 -12.47
CA ARG A 26 -9.31 8.52 -12.38
C ARG A 26 -8.95 7.40 -13.37
N LEU A 27 -9.96 6.76 -13.97
CA LEU A 27 -9.77 5.66 -14.92
C LEU A 27 -9.85 6.17 -16.35
N SER A 28 -8.92 5.72 -17.20
CA SER A 28 -9.00 5.95 -18.64
C SER A 28 -8.43 4.77 -19.41
N VAL A 29 -8.84 4.61 -20.67
CA VAL A 29 -8.33 3.56 -21.55
C VAL A 29 -7.71 4.19 -22.78
N THR A 30 -6.50 3.73 -23.13
CA THR A 30 -5.81 4.09 -24.37
C THR A 30 -5.45 2.84 -25.14
N HIS A 31 -5.39 2.94 -26.46
CA HIS A 31 -4.87 1.88 -27.32
C HIS A 31 -3.91 2.45 -28.37
N ASN A 32 -2.98 1.64 -28.84
CA ASN A 32 -2.00 2.03 -29.86
C ASN A 32 -2.49 1.84 -31.31
N GLY A 33 -3.78 1.59 -31.53
CA GLY A 33 -4.36 1.29 -32.85
C GLY A 33 -4.08 -0.10 -33.42
N HIS A 34 -3.10 -0.84 -32.89
CA HIS A 34 -2.68 -2.14 -33.43
C HIS A 34 -3.11 -3.32 -32.54
N ASN A 35 -2.59 -3.40 -31.31
CA ASN A 35 -2.67 -4.64 -30.51
C ASN A 35 -2.56 -4.43 -29.00
N THR A 36 -2.21 -3.22 -28.53
CA THR A 36 -1.97 -2.96 -27.11
C THR A 36 -3.04 -2.04 -26.56
N TRP A 37 -3.73 -2.52 -25.53
CA TRP A 37 -4.72 -1.80 -24.76
C TRP A 37 -4.17 -1.55 -23.36
N LYS A 38 -4.35 -0.33 -22.85
CA LYS A 38 -3.86 0.07 -21.52
C LYS A 38 -5.00 0.72 -20.75
N LEU A 39 -5.29 0.18 -19.56
CA LEU A 39 -6.06 0.86 -18.53
C LEU A 39 -5.11 1.70 -17.68
N HIS A 40 -5.43 2.97 -17.52
CA HIS A 40 -4.70 3.90 -16.67
C HIS A 40 -5.51 4.20 -15.41
N VAL A 41 -4.82 4.30 -14.29
CA VAL A 41 -5.37 4.72 -12.99
C VAL A 41 -4.52 5.90 -12.50
N THR A 42 -5.05 7.11 -12.58
CA THR A 42 -4.37 8.32 -12.10
C THR A 42 -4.68 8.58 -10.64
N ASN A 43 -3.77 9.24 -9.89
CA ASN A 43 -3.95 9.51 -8.46
C ASN A 43 -4.38 8.24 -7.70
N VAL A 44 -3.53 7.22 -7.78
CA VAL A 44 -3.77 5.89 -7.23
C VAL A 44 -4.04 5.98 -5.72
N GLN A 45 -5.06 5.26 -5.27
CA GLN A 45 -5.52 5.21 -3.88
C GLN A 45 -5.42 3.78 -3.34
N PRO A 46 -5.36 3.57 -2.01
CA PRO A 46 -5.22 2.24 -1.43
C PRO A 46 -6.29 1.24 -1.89
N ASN A 47 -7.52 1.72 -2.12
CA ASN A 47 -8.67 0.94 -2.59
C ASN A 47 -8.61 0.52 -4.08
N ASP A 48 -7.67 1.04 -4.85
CA ASP A 48 -7.40 0.57 -6.21
C ASP A 48 -6.62 -0.75 -6.19
N SER A 49 -6.01 -1.13 -5.06
CA SER A 49 -5.42 -2.46 -4.93
C SER A 49 -6.47 -3.53 -5.25
N GLY A 50 -6.06 -4.56 -5.99
CA GLY A 50 -6.98 -5.60 -6.44
C GLY A 50 -6.53 -6.27 -7.73
N THR A 51 -7.36 -7.19 -8.18
CA THR A 51 -7.11 -7.93 -9.42
C THR A 51 -7.91 -7.30 -10.56
N TYR A 52 -7.20 -6.94 -11.62
CA TYR A 52 -7.76 -6.38 -12.85
C TYR A 52 -7.69 -7.44 -13.94
N MET A 53 -8.70 -7.47 -14.80
CA MET A 53 -8.79 -8.40 -15.91
C MET A 53 -9.02 -7.65 -17.21
N CYS A 54 -8.26 -8.01 -18.24
CA CYS A 54 -8.60 -7.69 -19.62
C CYS A 54 -9.26 -8.91 -20.27
N GLN A 55 -10.34 -8.68 -21.00
CA GLN A 55 -11.13 -9.72 -21.65
C GLN A 55 -11.35 -9.35 -23.12
N VAL A 56 -11.23 -10.32 -24.02
CA VAL A 56 -11.43 -10.14 -25.45
C VAL A 56 -12.59 -11.01 -25.91
N ASN A 57 -13.52 -10.42 -26.67
CA ASN A 57 -14.75 -11.05 -27.18
C ASN A 57 -14.54 -12.10 -28.29
N THR A 58 -13.53 -12.96 -28.15
CA THR A 58 -13.32 -14.13 -29.01
C THR A 58 -14.32 -15.23 -28.67
N ASP A 59 -14.44 -16.22 -29.55
CA ASP A 59 -15.17 -17.47 -29.27
C ASP A 59 -14.19 -18.65 -29.36
N PRO A 60 -13.84 -19.32 -28.24
CA PRO A 60 -14.23 -19.00 -26.86
C PRO A 60 -13.58 -17.70 -26.37
N MET A 61 -14.20 -17.10 -25.36
CA MET A 61 -13.75 -15.85 -24.73
C MET A 61 -12.34 -16.01 -24.13
N ARG A 62 -11.46 -15.06 -24.40
CA ARG A 62 -10.08 -15.04 -23.85
C ARG A 62 -9.94 -13.92 -22.83
N SER A 63 -9.14 -14.16 -21.79
CA SER A 63 -8.87 -13.17 -20.75
C SER A 63 -7.48 -13.31 -20.15
N GLN A 64 -6.98 -12.23 -19.55
CA GLN A 64 -5.76 -12.21 -18.76
C GLN A 64 -5.95 -11.33 -17.53
N THR A 65 -5.44 -11.77 -16.39
CA THR A 65 -5.53 -11.07 -15.11
C THR A 65 -4.17 -10.54 -14.67
N GLY A 66 -4.18 -9.43 -13.93
CA GLY A 66 -3.02 -8.86 -13.27
C GLY A 66 -3.41 -8.31 -11.90
N HIS A 67 -2.51 -8.45 -10.92
CA HIS A 67 -2.74 -7.93 -9.57
C HIS A 67 -2.01 -6.60 -9.39
N MET A 68 -2.75 -5.56 -9.03
CA MET A 68 -2.21 -4.25 -8.68
C MET A 68 -2.17 -4.13 -7.16
N LYS A 69 -0.99 -3.84 -6.61
CA LYS A 69 -0.79 -3.56 -5.18
C LYS A 69 -0.31 -2.12 -5.01
N VAL A 70 -1.04 -1.35 -4.22
CA VAL A 70 -0.66 0.01 -3.86
C VAL A 70 0.21 -0.02 -2.61
N LEU A 71 1.37 0.63 -2.69
CA LEU A 71 2.31 0.74 -1.58
C LEU A 71 2.21 2.13 -0.96
N ILE A 72 2.29 2.18 0.36
CA ILE A 72 2.23 3.42 1.14
C ILE A 72 3.55 3.51 1.91
N PRO A 73 4.32 4.59 1.74
CA PRO A 73 5.57 4.74 2.48
C PRO A 73 5.31 4.78 4.00
N PRO A 74 6.29 4.36 4.82
CA PRO A 74 6.20 4.51 6.26
C PRO A 74 6.05 5.98 6.67
N ASP A 75 5.11 6.26 7.56
CA ASP A 75 4.90 7.57 8.19
C ASP A 75 4.87 7.38 9.72
N ILE A 76 5.74 8.10 10.43
CA ILE A 76 5.80 8.02 11.90
C ILE A 76 4.65 8.85 12.44
N THR A 77 3.71 8.19 13.10
CA THR A 77 2.56 8.87 13.68
C THR A 77 2.96 9.45 15.02
N ASP A 78 2.66 10.73 15.23
CA ASP A 78 2.83 11.38 16.51
C ASP A 78 2.05 10.60 17.58
N LEU A 79 2.78 10.16 18.59
CA LEU A 79 2.21 9.59 19.80
C LEU A 79 2.13 10.75 20.79
N ASP A 80 0.92 11.27 21.04
CA ASP A 80 0.58 12.32 22.01
C ASP A 80 1.72 12.63 22.99
N ASP A 81 2.39 13.77 22.77
CA ASP A 81 3.29 14.64 23.59
C ASP A 81 4.23 14.00 24.64
N SER A 82 4.28 12.68 24.74
CA SER A 82 4.94 11.95 25.82
C SER A 82 6.35 11.51 25.43
N ALA A 83 6.76 11.72 24.17
CA ALA A 83 8.12 11.48 23.72
C ALA A 83 8.99 12.75 23.79
N ASP A 84 8.39 13.95 23.80
CA ASP A 84 9.13 15.18 23.48
C ASP A 84 10.09 15.63 24.59
N LEU A 85 9.87 15.28 25.86
CA LEU A 85 10.85 15.51 26.93
C LEU A 85 10.66 14.50 28.07
N LEU A 86 11.07 13.25 27.86
CA LEU A 86 11.14 12.27 28.96
C LEU A 86 12.40 12.53 29.78
N THR A 87 12.25 13.14 30.96
CA THR A 87 13.27 13.16 32.03
C THR A 87 12.91 12.16 33.12
N PRO A 88 13.10 10.85 32.91
CA PRO A 88 12.87 9.85 33.94
C PRO A 88 13.84 10.07 35.11
N LYS A 89 13.39 9.71 36.32
CA LYS A 89 14.28 9.67 37.50
C LYS A 89 15.28 8.53 37.34
N GLU A 90 16.44 8.67 37.96
CA GLU A 90 17.39 7.56 38.06
C GLU A 90 16.70 6.34 38.70
N ASN A 91 16.97 5.15 38.16
CA ASN A 91 16.36 3.88 38.56
C ASN A 91 14.83 3.79 38.38
N SER A 92 14.23 4.69 37.58
CA SER A 92 12.84 4.53 37.14
C SER A 92 12.75 3.87 35.76
N ASP A 93 11.62 3.21 35.50
CA ASP A 93 11.36 2.59 34.21
C ASP A 93 10.99 3.63 33.15
N LEU A 94 11.57 3.47 31.96
CA LEU A 94 11.30 4.29 30.80
C LEU A 94 10.76 3.43 29.66
N ARG A 95 9.63 3.83 29.07
CA ARG A 95 9.06 3.18 27.89
C ARG A 95 9.05 4.14 26.70
N LEU A 96 9.97 3.93 25.78
CA LEU A 96 9.95 4.61 24.49
C LEU A 96 8.91 3.95 23.59
N ARG A 97 8.09 4.77 22.94
CA ARG A 97 7.07 4.31 22.00
C ARG A 97 7.30 5.00 20.67
N CYS A 98 7.26 4.22 19.60
CA CYS A 98 7.26 4.69 18.23
C CYS A 98 6.15 3.92 17.54
N ARG A 99 5.34 4.62 16.76
CA ARG A 99 4.31 4.02 15.94
C ARG A 99 4.48 4.60 14.55
N ALA A 100 4.46 3.71 13.56
CA ALA A 100 4.48 4.10 12.17
C ALA A 100 3.33 3.41 11.45
N THR A 101 2.83 4.03 10.39
CA THR A 101 1.86 3.45 9.47
C THR A 101 2.48 3.30 8.10
N GLY A 102 2.01 2.36 7.29
CA GLY A 102 2.56 2.13 5.95
C GLY A 102 1.99 0.87 5.33
N THR A 103 2.32 0.61 4.07
CA THR A 103 1.97 -0.65 3.40
C THR A 103 3.14 -1.08 2.51
N PRO A 104 3.83 -2.18 2.82
CA PRO A 104 3.59 -3.10 3.95
C PRO A 104 3.82 -2.47 5.33
N GLU A 105 3.38 -3.16 6.39
CA GLU A 105 3.56 -2.71 7.77
C GLU A 105 5.05 -2.39 8.05
N PRO A 106 5.37 -1.16 8.53
CA PRO A 106 6.75 -0.77 8.78
C PRO A 106 7.40 -1.58 9.92
N VAL A 107 8.71 -1.85 9.79
CA VAL A 107 9.52 -2.42 10.87
C VAL A 107 10.14 -1.27 11.67
N ILE A 108 9.88 -1.25 12.98
CA ILE A 108 10.41 -0.23 13.89
C ILE A 108 11.72 -0.73 14.49
N THR A 109 12.78 0.07 14.35
CA THR A 109 14.10 -0.20 14.95
C THR A 109 14.54 0.98 15.79
N TRP A 110 15.15 0.68 16.94
CA TRP A 110 15.69 1.69 17.86
C TRP A 110 17.21 1.71 17.77
N ARG A 111 17.78 2.91 17.80
CA ARG A 111 19.23 3.12 17.87
C ARG A 111 19.53 4.33 18.74
N ARG A 112 20.69 4.33 19.39
CA ARG A 112 21.23 5.54 20.01
C ARG A 112 21.96 6.36 18.95
N GLU A 113 21.86 7.68 19.07
CA GLU A 113 22.53 8.61 18.16
C GLU A 113 24.07 8.52 18.28
N ASP A 114 24.57 8.25 19.48
CA ASP A 114 26.00 8.05 19.78
C ASP A 114 26.54 6.67 19.31
N GLY A 115 25.70 5.83 18.71
CA GLY A 115 26.07 4.49 18.25
C GLY A 115 26.28 3.46 19.35
N GLN A 116 26.03 3.79 20.62
CA GLN A 116 26.13 2.82 21.71
C GLN A 116 24.93 1.85 21.72
N ASN A 117 25.10 0.70 22.37
CA ASN A 117 24.03 -0.27 22.53
C ASN A 117 22.93 0.23 23.49
N ILE A 118 21.69 -0.14 23.20
CA ILE A 118 20.54 0.05 24.10
C ILE A 118 20.53 -1.11 25.09
N THR A 119 20.77 -0.83 26.37
CA THR A 119 20.71 -1.85 27.42
C THR A 119 19.29 -1.95 27.98
N LEU A 120 18.56 -3.01 27.65
CA LEU A 120 17.24 -3.27 28.22
C LEU A 120 17.40 -3.98 29.57
N ARG A 121 16.95 -3.32 30.64
CA ARG A 121 16.88 -3.90 31.99
C ARG A 121 15.46 -4.42 32.21
N THR A 122 15.28 -5.73 32.10
CA THR A 122 14.05 -6.42 32.54
C THR A 122 14.28 -7.04 33.92
N GLU A 123 13.23 -7.15 34.74
CA GLU A 123 13.26 -7.79 36.08
C GLU A 123 13.75 -9.26 36.05
N HIS A 124 13.94 -9.84 34.87
CA HIS A 124 14.47 -11.19 34.66
C HIS A 124 15.81 -11.27 33.89
N GLY A 125 16.61 -10.20 33.91
CA GLY A 125 17.97 -10.20 33.34
C GLY A 125 18.06 -9.53 31.97
N VAL A 126 19.29 -9.18 31.58
CA VAL A 126 19.64 -8.42 30.37
C VAL A 126 19.44 -9.31 29.13
N GLN A 127 18.53 -8.92 28.23
CA GLN A 127 18.47 -9.48 26.87
C GLN A 127 19.42 -8.66 25.97
N ARG A 128 20.35 -9.36 25.30
CA ARG A 128 21.34 -8.82 24.36
C ARG A 128 20.75 -8.68 22.96
#